data_AF-A0A8X7WYL7-F1
#
_entry.id   AF-A0A8X7WYL7-F1
#
_cell.length_a   1.000
_cell.length_b   1.000
_cell.length_c   1.000
_cell.angle_alpha   90.00
_cell.angle_beta   90.00
_cell.angle_gamma   90.00
#
_symmetry.space_group_name_H-M   'P 1'
#
loop_
_entity.id
_entity.type
_entity.pdbx_description
1 polymer ?
#
loop_
_entity_poly.entity_id
_entity_poly.type
_entity_poly.pdbx_seq_one_letter_code
_entity_poly.pdbx_strand_id
1 'polypeptide(L)'
;MQLKKTIGYFCGVNFIINVIVGSGIFISPSGVLELSCLNAGVALIIWATCGALSLVGGLCYAELGTSVVCSGGEYCYVKRGLGSVVACLLLWVHAIFILPAGSSIVALTFSEYASQPFYSDCTAPDLVKKIVAVAVILCVAVLNSLSIRYSLRLQNVFTILKLLALGVISIVGLVFIAQGNIKNLKMTFSGEIPTVSDIGKAFYQGLWAYGGWNTLNYVEDEVKNTSKNVPRCIITAVPLVIVFYLLVNISYMAVLNPKEMISSAAVAVTWANKTIGPFSWIIPLSVAISTFGSINGSMFLQARLNYAASKEGHLPAILSMLHVNYLTPAPAIIFSSILSIIFIIPSNLTLLMIYSGFASWLMVGLTCISLIVLRFREPNLHRPYKVFLPFAFVMTAASFFLVLSPIIQEPEVEYIYGVLLMLSGFMFYIPFVHFKLKFRIFDRITCFIQLLMEVSPPASTSESKTH
;
A
#
# COMPACT_ATOMS: atom_id res chain seq x y z
N MET A 1 2.69 2.96 -29.12
CA MET A 1 1.83 3.79 -28.25
C MET A 1 2.62 4.06 -26.98
N GLN A 2 2.91 5.31 -26.64
CA GLN A 2 3.63 5.68 -25.41
C GLN A 2 2.66 6.26 -24.37
N LEU A 3 2.92 5.98 -23.09
CA LEU A 3 2.17 6.60 -21.97
C LEU A 3 2.51 8.10 -21.90
N LYS A 4 1.49 8.95 -21.78
CA LYS A 4 1.66 10.41 -21.72
C LYS A 4 2.00 10.85 -20.30
N LYS A 5 2.93 11.80 -20.14
CA LYS A 5 3.24 12.46 -18.87
C LYS A 5 2.08 13.35 -18.39
N THR A 6 1.21 12.80 -17.55
CA THR A 6 0.00 13.48 -17.07
C THR A 6 0.08 13.93 -15.61
N ILE A 7 0.93 13.32 -14.78
CA ILE A 7 0.93 13.54 -13.33
C ILE A 7 1.83 14.74 -12.98
N GLY A 8 1.21 15.87 -12.61
CA GLY A 8 1.90 17.05 -12.06
C GLY A 8 2.09 16.96 -10.54
N TYR A 9 2.70 17.98 -9.94
CA TYR A 9 2.96 18.04 -8.49
C TYR A 9 1.71 17.86 -7.63
N PHE A 10 0.66 18.66 -7.85
CA PHE A 10 -0.59 18.56 -7.07
C PHE A 10 -1.25 17.17 -7.17
N CYS A 11 -1.30 16.64 -8.40
CA CYS A 11 -1.81 15.29 -8.63
C CYS A 11 -0.94 14.24 -7.92
N GLY A 12 0.39 14.40 -7.93
CA GLY A 12 1.32 13.50 -7.27
C GLY A 12 1.18 13.50 -5.74
N VAL A 13 1.05 14.67 -5.12
CA VAL A 13 0.75 14.80 -3.68
C VAL A 13 -0.56 14.10 -3.34
N ASN A 14 -1.63 14.41 -4.07
CA ASN A 14 -2.93 13.77 -3.84
C ASN A 14 -2.89 12.27 -4.08
N PHE A 15 -2.09 11.81 -5.03
CA PHE A 15 -1.94 10.39 -5.36
C PHE A 15 -1.26 9.63 -4.22
N ILE A 16 -0.17 10.17 -3.64
CA ILE A 16 0.47 9.60 -2.45
C ILE A 16 -0.50 9.60 -1.26
N ILE A 17 -1.10 10.75 -0.94
CA ILE A 17 -2.04 10.84 0.19
C ILE A 17 -3.20 9.87 0.00
N ASN A 18 -3.70 9.72 -1.22
CA ASN A 18 -4.82 8.81 -1.48
C ASN A 18 -4.51 7.36 -1.13
N VAL A 19 -3.31 6.88 -1.50
CA VAL A 19 -2.92 5.49 -1.27
C VAL A 19 -2.54 5.26 0.19
N ILE A 20 -1.86 6.23 0.83
CA ILE A 20 -1.54 6.14 2.26
C ILE A 20 -2.80 6.21 3.12
N VAL A 21 -3.63 7.23 2.90
CA VAL A 21 -4.90 7.41 3.62
C VAL A 21 -5.95 6.51 3.00
N GLY A 22 -5.88 5.24 3.36
CA GLY A 22 -6.82 4.19 2.96
C GLY A 22 -7.57 3.63 4.16
N SER A 23 -7.45 2.33 4.36
CA SER A 23 -8.07 1.59 5.48
C SER A 23 -7.31 1.71 6.80
N GLY A 24 -5.99 1.88 6.75
CA GLY A 24 -5.13 1.68 7.91
C GLY A 24 -5.44 2.59 9.10
N ILE A 25 -5.72 3.88 8.91
CA ILE A 25 -6.08 4.78 10.01
C ILE A 25 -7.43 4.42 10.68
N PHE A 26 -8.25 3.58 10.04
CA PHE A 26 -9.55 3.16 10.55
C PHE A 26 -9.52 1.76 11.18
N ILE A 27 -8.45 0.99 10.99
CA ILE A 27 -8.27 -0.36 11.58
C ILE A 27 -7.11 -0.38 12.57
N SER A 28 -5.94 0.13 12.17
CA SER A 28 -4.71 0.04 12.95
C SER A 28 -4.80 0.65 14.36
N PRO A 29 -5.61 1.69 14.67
CA PRO A 29 -5.67 2.23 16.03
C PRO A 29 -6.02 1.20 17.11
N SER A 30 -6.98 0.29 16.85
CA SER A 30 -7.36 -0.74 17.82
C SER A 30 -6.22 -1.74 18.02
N GLY A 31 -5.65 -2.26 16.92
CA GLY A 31 -4.55 -3.23 16.99
C GLY A 31 -3.27 -2.66 17.60
N VAL A 32 -2.89 -1.41 17.26
CA VAL A 32 -1.72 -0.75 17.86
C VAL A 32 -1.95 -0.53 19.36
N LEU A 33 -3.15 -0.13 19.79
CA LEU A 33 -3.44 0.08 21.21
C LEU A 33 -3.44 -1.24 21.99
N GLU A 34 -4.04 -2.29 21.43
CA GLU A 34 -4.05 -3.63 22.03
C GLU A 34 -2.62 -4.15 22.27
N LEU A 35 -1.79 -4.08 21.22
CA LEU A 35 -0.38 -4.48 21.26
C LEU A 35 0.51 -3.51 22.06
N SER A 36 0.00 -2.33 22.43
CA SER A 36 0.66 -1.41 23.35
C SER A 36 0.23 -1.64 24.81
N CYS A 37 -0.39 -2.78 25.13
CA CYS A 37 -0.93 -3.09 26.47
C CYS A 37 -1.89 -2.01 26.98
N LEU A 38 -2.72 -1.46 26.08
CA LEU A 38 -3.66 -0.37 26.36
C LEU A 38 -2.98 0.95 26.81
N ASN A 39 -1.67 1.07 26.63
CA ASN A 39 -0.90 2.28 26.93
C ASN A 39 -0.99 3.26 25.76
N ALA A 40 -1.83 4.28 25.92
CA ALA A 40 -2.07 5.30 24.89
C ALA A 40 -0.79 6.07 24.52
N GLY A 41 0.11 6.32 25.48
CA GLY A 41 1.35 7.04 25.25
C GLY A 41 2.30 6.27 24.36
N VAL A 42 2.47 4.97 24.65
CA VAL A 42 3.27 4.06 23.83
C VAL A 42 2.68 3.93 22.43
N ALA A 43 1.36 3.79 22.31
CA ALA A 43 0.68 3.73 21.02
C ALA A 43 0.95 5.00 20.17
N LEU A 44 0.86 6.20 20.75
CA LEU A 44 1.16 7.45 20.04
C LEU A 44 2.64 7.57 19.63
N ILE A 45 3.58 7.09 20.46
CA ILE A 45 4.99 7.03 20.11
C ILE A 45 5.19 6.09 18.90
N ILE A 46 4.56 4.92 18.90
CA ILE A 46 4.62 3.98 17.77
C ILE A 46 4.09 4.64 16.50
N TRP A 47 2.95 5.33 16.55
CA TRP A 47 2.43 6.08 15.39
C TRP A 47 3.39 7.16 14.89
N ALA A 48 4.04 7.90 15.79
CA ALA A 48 5.00 8.93 15.43
C ALA A 48 6.26 8.31 14.79
N THR A 49 6.80 7.23 15.37
CA THR A 49 7.97 6.52 14.84
C THR A 49 7.67 5.85 13.50
N CYS A 50 6.50 5.23 13.33
CA CYS A 50 6.06 4.66 12.05
C CYS A 50 5.99 5.74 10.96
N GLY A 51 5.47 6.92 11.30
CA GLY A 51 5.43 8.07 10.41
C GLY A 51 6.83 8.55 10.02
N ALA A 52 7.72 8.70 11.00
CA ALA A 52 9.10 9.10 10.77
C ALA A 52 9.85 8.10 9.87
N LEU A 53 9.73 6.79 10.15
CA LEU A 53 10.31 5.74 9.32
C LEU A 53 9.75 5.78 7.88
N SER A 54 8.46 6.03 7.72
CA SER A 54 7.83 6.14 6.40
C SER A 54 8.33 7.35 5.60
N LEU A 55 8.56 8.48 6.27
CA LEU A 55 9.19 9.64 5.65
C LEU A 55 10.63 9.32 5.20
N VAL A 56 11.42 8.74 6.10
CA VAL A 56 12.81 8.33 5.82
C VAL A 56 12.87 7.35 4.64
N GLY A 57 12.01 6.32 4.63
CA GLY A 57 11.87 5.37 3.53
C GLY A 57 11.49 6.04 2.22
N GLY A 58 10.51 6.95 2.26
CA GLY A 58 10.12 7.77 1.12
C GLY A 58 11.28 8.57 0.53
N LEU A 59 12.10 9.20 1.38
CA LEU A 59 13.27 9.94 0.89
C LEU A 59 14.32 9.03 0.26
N CYS A 60 14.56 7.83 0.81
CA CYS A 60 15.44 6.83 0.17
C CYS A 60 14.93 6.45 -1.22
N TYR A 61 13.63 6.21 -1.36
CA TYR A 61 13.02 5.88 -2.65
C TYR A 61 12.99 7.06 -3.62
N ALA A 62 12.89 8.29 -3.12
CA ALA A 62 12.98 9.49 -3.94
C ALA A 62 14.36 9.60 -4.63
N GLU A 63 15.44 9.23 -3.95
CA GLU A 63 16.77 9.17 -4.58
C GLU A 63 16.82 8.11 -5.68
N LEU A 64 16.38 6.89 -5.39
CA LEU A 64 16.38 5.81 -6.38
C LEU A 64 15.55 6.18 -7.61
N GLY A 65 14.34 6.69 -7.40
CA GLY A 65 13.43 7.10 -8.47
C GLY A 65 13.84 8.31 -9.29
N THR A 66 14.73 9.14 -8.75
CA THR A 66 15.31 10.25 -9.52
C THR A 66 16.61 9.88 -10.22
N SER A 67 17.26 8.79 -9.79
CA SER A 67 18.57 8.35 -10.30
C SER A 67 18.47 7.19 -11.30
N VAL A 68 17.49 6.29 -11.12
CA VAL A 68 17.24 5.12 -11.94
C VAL A 68 15.82 5.21 -12.48
N VAL A 69 15.63 6.05 -13.50
CA VAL A 69 14.31 6.31 -14.08
C VAL A 69 13.83 5.09 -14.86
N CYS A 70 12.84 4.39 -14.33
CA CYS A 70 12.16 3.30 -15.02
C CYS A 70 10.71 3.18 -14.51
N SER A 71 9.81 2.67 -15.34
CA SER A 71 8.54 2.14 -14.84
C SER A 71 8.77 0.78 -14.19
N GLY A 72 8.51 0.65 -12.89
CA GLY A 72 8.62 -0.64 -12.17
C GLY A 72 8.93 -0.54 -10.67
N GLY A 73 9.26 0.64 -10.14
CA GLY A 73 9.54 0.82 -8.71
C GLY A 73 10.72 -0.03 -8.24
N GLU A 74 10.53 -0.78 -7.14
CA GLU A 74 11.58 -1.59 -6.51
C GLU A 74 12.21 -2.60 -7.46
N TYR A 75 11.42 -3.15 -8.39
CA TYR A 75 11.90 -4.16 -9.34
C TYR A 75 13.16 -3.66 -10.08
N CYS A 76 13.13 -2.45 -10.63
CA CYS A 76 14.28 -1.92 -11.34
C CYS A 76 15.45 -1.57 -10.42
N TYR A 77 15.15 -1.02 -9.25
CA TYR A 77 16.18 -0.61 -8.31
C TYR A 77 16.97 -1.82 -7.84
N VAL A 78 16.28 -2.88 -7.43
CA VAL A 78 16.90 -4.14 -7.02
C VAL A 78 17.59 -4.82 -8.21
N LYS A 79 17.01 -4.78 -9.41
CA LYS A 79 17.65 -5.34 -10.61
C LYS A 79 19.00 -4.69 -10.90
N ARG A 80 19.11 -3.36 -10.79
CA ARG A 80 20.36 -2.62 -11.03
C ARG A 80 21.39 -2.85 -9.93
N GLY A 81 20.98 -2.85 -8.66
CA GLY A 81 21.93 -2.99 -7.55
C GLY A 81 22.30 -4.44 -7.18
N LEU A 82 21.32 -5.34 -7.15
CA LEU A 82 21.44 -6.71 -6.64
C LEU A 82 21.28 -7.80 -7.71
N GLY A 83 20.88 -7.43 -8.94
CA GLY A 83 20.80 -8.32 -10.09
C GLY A 83 19.42 -8.92 -10.36
N SER A 84 19.29 -9.55 -11.52
CA SER A 84 18.01 -9.98 -12.11
C SER A 84 17.29 -11.09 -11.33
N VAL A 85 18.04 -11.99 -10.68
CA VAL A 85 17.45 -13.11 -9.91
C VAL A 85 16.67 -12.59 -8.71
N VAL A 86 17.31 -11.75 -7.89
CA VAL A 86 16.68 -11.13 -6.71
C VAL A 86 15.49 -10.28 -7.13
N ALA A 87 15.65 -9.46 -8.17
CA ALA A 87 14.58 -8.64 -8.70
C ALA A 87 13.36 -9.46 -9.16
N CYS A 88 13.57 -10.62 -9.79
CA CYS A 88 12.46 -11.46 -10.23
C CYS A 88 11.71 -12.12 -9.07
N LEU A 89 12.42 -12.58 -8.03
CA LEU A 89 11.78 -13.13 -6.83
C LEU A 89 10.95 -12.06 -6.12
N LEU A 90 11.50 -10.84 -6.00
CA LEU A 90 10.74 -9.74 -5.40
C LEU A 90 9.52 -9.40 -6.25
N LEU A 91 9.68 -9.28 -7.56
CA LEU A 91 8.55 -9.05 -8.46
C LEU A 91 7.45 -10.10 -8.29
N TRP A 92 7.82 -11.39 -8.20
CA TRP A 92 6.87 -12.48 -7.99
C TRP A 92 6.07 -12.29 -6.71
N VAL A 93 6.76 -12.08 -5.59
CA VAL A 93 6.12 -11.84 -4.28
C VAL A 93 5.26 -10.59 -4.32
N HIS A 94 5.70 -9.54 -5.01
CA HIS A 94 5.01 -8.26 -5.04
C HIS A 94 3.71 -8.36 -5.82
N ALA A 95 3.81 -8.89 -7.04
CA ALA A 95 2.71 -8.99 -7.99
C ALA A 95 1.67 -10.04 -7.57
N ILE A 96 2.10 -11.17 -7.00
CA ILE A 96 1.22 -12.29 -6.65
C ILE A 96 0.66 -12.17 -5.25
N PHE A 97 1.40 -11.60 -4.30
CA PHE A 97 1.02 -11.60 -2.88
C PHE A 97 0.75 -10.21 -2.34
N ILE A 98 1.78 -9.34 -2.26
CA ILE A 98 1.70 -8.08 -1.49
C ILE A 98 0.60 -7.16 -2.00
N LEU A 99 0.59 -6.84 -3.29
CA LEU A 99 -0.39 -5.88 -3.82
C LEU A 99 -1.81 -6.45 -3.89
N PRO A 100 -2.03 -7.70 -4.33
CA PRO A 100 -3.35 -8.30 -4.29
C PRO A 100 -3.90 -8.41 -2.86
N ALA A 101 -3.11 -8.91 -1.91
CA ALA A 101 -3.47 -9.01 -0.50
C ALA A 101 -3.78 -7.63 0.09
N GLY A 102 -2.96 -6.62 -0.23
CA GLY A 102 -3.21 -5.25 0.22
C GLY A 102 -4.55 -4.71 -0.27
N SER A 103 -4.90 -4.97 -1.54
CA SER A 103 -6.20 -4.57 -2.08
C SER A 103 -7.36 -5.31 -1.41
N SER A 104 -7.17 -6.59 -1.07
CA SER A 104 -8.16 -7.38 -0.32
C SER A 104 -8.37 -6.85 1.10
N ILE A 105 -7.30 -6.47 1.81
CA ILE A 105 -7.40 -5.86 3.15
C ILE A 105 -8.22 -4.56 3.07
N VAL A 106 -7.93 -3.69 2.11
CA VAL A 106 -8.67 -2.43 1.95
C VAL A 106 -10.13 -2.68 1.54
N ALA A 107 -10.40 -3.67 0.67
CA ALA A 107 -11.76 -4.04 0.26
C ALA A 107 -12.60 -4.63 1.39
N LEU A 108 -11.99 -5.45 2.25
CA LEU A 108 -12.62 -5.97 3.46
C LEU A 108 -12.86 -4.87 4.49
N THR A 109 -11.98 -3.87 4.56
CA THR A 109 -12.22 -2.68 5.40
C THR A 109 -13.40 -1.87 4.89
N PHE A 110 -13.47 -1.67 3.57
CA PHE A 110 -14.60 -1.03 2.92
C PHE A 110 -15.90 -1.73 3.30
N SER A 111 -15.93 -3.06 3.22
CA SER A 111 -17.14 -3.83 3.52
C SER A 111 -17.50 -3.82 5.00
N GLU A 112 -16.53 -3.84 5.92
CA GLU A 112 -16.78 -3.66 7.36
C GLU A 112 -17.49 -2.33 7.63
N TYR A 113 -16.93 -1.23 7.17
CA TYR A 113 -17.45 0.11 7.42
C TYR A 113 -18.73 0.43 6.64
N ALA A 114 -18.89 -0.10 5.43
CA ALA A 114 -20.11 0.07 4.64
C ALA A 114 -21.28 -0.75 5.21
N SER A 115 -20.99 -1.91 5.82
CA SER A 115 -22.03 -2.78 6.39
C SER A 115 -22.41 -2.37 7.82
N GLN A 116 -21.48 -1.85 8.62
CA GLN A 116 -21.71 -1.55 10.04
C GLN A 116 -22.97 -0.72 10.35
N PRO A 117 -23.36 0.30 9.56
CA PRO A 117 -24.58 1.07 9.83
C PRO A 117 -25.87 0.24 9.75
N PHE A 118 -25.86 -0.88 9.03
CA PHE A 118 -27.01 -1.78 8.89
C PHE A 118 -27.05 -2.88 9.96
N TYR A 119 -25.99 -3.00 10.77
CA TYR A 119 -25.84 -3.99 11.83
C TYR A 119 -25.34 -3.26 13.10
N SER A 120 -26.21 -2.44 13.69
CA SER A 120 -25.85 -1.58 14.85
C SER A 120 -25.47 -2.38 16.09
N ASP A 121 -26.20 -3.46 16.38
CA ASP A 121 -26.07 -4.22 17.63
C ASP A 121 -25.32 -5.56 17.46
N CYS A 122 -24.92 -5.89 16.24
CA CYS A 122 -24.25 -7.14 15.92
C CYS A 122 -23.18 -6.94 14.84
N THR A 123 -22.23 -7.87 14.75
CA THR A 123 -21.26 -7.85 13.66
C THR A 123 -21.93 -8.31 12.37
N ALA A 124 -21.67 -7.60 11.27
CA ALA A 124 -22.19 -8.02 9.97
C ALA A 124 -21.67 -9.44 9.62
N PRO A 125 -22.49 -10.32 9.03
CA PRO A 125 -22.06 -11.68 8.69
C PRO A 125 -20.87 -11.67 7.73
N ASP A 126 -19.91 -12.58 7.92
CA ASP A 126 -18.70 -12.66 7.10
C ASP A 126 -18.99 -12.82 5.61
N LEU A 127 -20.04 -13.57 5.26
CA LEU A 127 -20.46 -13.74 3.87
C LEU A 127 -20.85 -12.40 3.22
N VAL A 128 -21.59 -11.54 3.95
CA VAL A 128 -21.99 -10.22 3.46
C VAL A 128 -20.75 -9.36 3.23
N LYS A 129 -19.83 -9.33 4.20
CA LYS A 129 -18.56 -8.60 4.10
C LYS A 129 -17.73 -9.04 2.90
N LYS A 130 -17.65 -10.35 2.65
CA LYS A 130 -16.92 -10.91 1.49
C LYS A 130 -17.58 -10.55 0.17
N ILE A 131 -18.91 -10.65 0.05
CA ILE A 131 -19.64 -10.28 -1.17
C ILE A 131 -19.45 -8.80 -1.49
N VAL A 132 -19.60 -7.92 -0.49
CA VAL A 132 -19.40 -6.47 -0.67
C VAL A 132 -17.95 -6.15 -1.04
N ALA A 133 -16.96 -6.83 -0.44
CA ALA A 133 -15.55 -6.67 -0.77
C ALA A 133 -15.24 -7.10 -2.22
N VAL A 134 -15.81 -8.21 -2.69
CA VAL A 134 -15.68 -8.65 -4.09
C VAL A 134 -16.35 -7.65 -5.03
N ALA A 135 -17.54 -7.16 -4.68
CA ALA A 135 -18.28 -6.20 -5.50
C ALA A 135 -17.49 -4.88 -5.68
N VAL A 136 -16.85 -4.36 -4.62
CA VAL A 136 -16.06 -3.13 -4.73
C VAL A 136 -14.80 -3.33 -5.58
N ILE A 137 -14.12 -4.47 -5.48
CA ILE A 137 -12.96 -4.78 -6.34
C ILE A 137 -13.39 -4.83 -7.81
N LEU A 138 -14.49 -5.52 -8.12
CA LEU A 138 -15.00 -5.61 -9.50
C LEU A 138 -15.42 -4.23 -10.03
N CYS A 139 -16.08 -3.41 -9.22
CA CYS A 139 -16.45 -2.04 -9.59
C CYS A 139 -15.21 -1.21 -9.94
N VAL A 140 -14.19 -1.23 -9.08
CA VAL A 140 -12.94 -0.51 -9.30
C VAL A 140 -12.18 -1.05 -10.53
N ALA A 141 -12.19 -2.37 -10.75
CA ALA A 141 -11.58 -2.99 -11.92
C ALA A 141 -12.22 -2.49 -13.23
N VAL A 142 -13.56 -2.41 -13.27
CA VAL A 142 -14.30 -1.85 -14.41
C VAL A 142 -13.99 -0.37 -14.61
N LEU A 143 -13.94 0.44 -13.54
CA LEU A 143 -13.60 1.86 -13.66
C LEU A 143 -12.19 2.07 -14.22
N ASN A 144 -11.21 1.29 -13.76
CA ASN A 144 -9.83 1.40 -14.24
C ASN A 144 -9.63 0.85 -15.65
N SER A 145 -10.45 -0.12 -16.09
CA SER A 145 -10.38 -0.63 -17.45
C SER A 145 -10.99 0.35 -18.46
N LEU A 146 -12.05 1.09 -18.10
CA LEU A 146 -12.73 2.03 -18.98
C LEU A 146 -11.95 3.34 -19.21
N SER A 147 -11.36 3.93 -18.17
CA SER A 147 -10.56 5.15 -18.36
C SER A 147 -9.66 5.51 -17.17
N ILE A 148 -8.37 5.58 -17.45
CA ILE A 148 -7.37 6.08 -16.50
C ILE A 148 -7.61 7.56 -16.15
N ARG A 149 -8.08 8.38 -17.10
CA ARG A 149 -8.28 9.82 -16.84
C ARG A 149 -9.40 10.08 -15.84
N TYR A 150 -10.50 9.34 -15.95
CA TYR A 150 -11.59 9.43 -14.99
C TYR A 150 -11.17 8.89 -13.63
N SER A 151 -10.45 7.76 -13.60
CA SER A 151 -9.87 7.19 -12.37
C SER A 151 -8.99 8.20 -11.62
N LEU A 152 -8.08 8.90 -12.29
CA LEU A 152 -7.22 9.93 -11.68
C LEU A 152 -8.00 11.17 -11.19
N ARG A 153 -9.06 11.57 -11.89
CA ARG A 153 -9.92 12.69 -11.46
C ARG A 153 -10.74 12.33 -10.22
N LEU A 154 -11.36 11.15 -10.21
CA LEU A 154 -12.09 10.62 -9.06
C LEU A 154 -11.17 10.52 -7.85
N GLN A 155 -9.94 10.04 -8.05
CA GLN A 155 -8.96 9.95 -6.99
C GLN A 155 -8.67 11.31 -6.33
N ASN A 156 -8.47 12.39 -7.11
CA ASN A 156 -8.25 13.71 -6.53
C ASN A 156 -9.44 14.18 -5.67
N VAL A 157 -10.67 13.93 -6.11
CA VAL A 157 -11.88 14.26 -5.35
C VAL A 157 -11.93 13.46 -4.05
N PHE A 158 -11.69 12.15 -4.12
CA PHE A 158 -11.68 11.28 -2.93
C PHE A 158 -10.56 11.65 -1.95
N THR A 159 -9.41 12.14 -2.42
CA THR A 159 -8.35 12.66 -1.54
C THR A 159 -8.78 13.90 -0.76
N ILE A 160 -9.48 14.83 -1.41
CA ILE A 160 -9.95 16.02 -0.71
C ILE A 160 -11.00 15.63 0.34
N LEU A 161 -11.95 14.77 -0.03
CA LEU A 161 -13.01 14.31 0.88
C LEU A 161 -12.44 13.54 2.09
N LYS A 162 -11.47 12.65 1.90
CA LYS A 162 -10.86 11.92 3.02
C LYS A 162 -10.09 12.84 3.97
N LEU A 163 -9.37 13.84 3.44
CA LEU A 163 -8.65 14.81 4.27
C LEU A 163 -9.62 15.69 5.08
N LEU A 164 -10.76 16.06 4.50
CA LEU A 164 -11.82 16.74 5.22
C LEU A 164 -12.37 15.86 6.36
N ALA A 165 -12.61 14.57 6.11
CA ALA A 165 -13.09 13.64 7.14
C ALA A 165 -12.09 13.50 8.31
N LEU A 166 -10.79 13.33 8.02
CA LEU A 166 -9.76 13.31 9.06
C LEU A 166 -9.64 14.65 9.78
N GLY A 167 -9.82 15.76 9.06
CA GLY A 167 -9.89 17.11 9.63
C GLY A 167 -11.04 17.27 10.61
N VAL A 168 -12.24 16.80 10.28
CA VAL A 168 -13.40 16.80 11.19
C VAL A 168 -13.10 16.00 12.46
N ILE A 169 -12.56 14.77 12.33
CA ILE A 169 -12.20 13.93 13.48
C ILE A 169 -11.18 14.64 14.37
N SER A 170 -10.16 15.26 13.75
CA SER A 170 -9.10 15.98 14.45
C SER A 170 -9.62 17.21 15.19
N ILE A 171 -10.43 18.05 14.53
CA ILE A 171 -10.96 19.29 15.10
C ILE A 171 -11.91 18.98 16.26
N VAL A 172 -12.83 18.02 16.09
CA VAL A 172 -13.76 17.62 17.15
C VAL A 172 -13.01 17.10 18.37
N GLY A 173 -11.95 16.30 18.16
CA GLY A 173 -11.08 15.85 19.24
C GLY A 173 -10.41 16.99 20.00
N LEU A 174 -9.86 17.98 19.29
CA LEU A 174 -9.23 19.15 19.90
C LEU A 174 -10.24 20.00 20.69
N VAL A 175 -11.46 20.19 20.17
CA VAL A 175 -12.54 20.89 20.88
C VAL A 175 -12.93 20.14 22.15
N PHE A 176 -13.04 18.80 22.07
CA PHE A 176 -13.35 17.95 23.22
C PHE A 176 -12.30 18.07 24.34
N ILE A 177 -11.02 18.12 23.97
CA ILE A 177 -9.91 18.35 24.91
C ILE A 177 -9.97 19.76 25.50
N ALA A 178 -10.24 20.78 24.68
CA ALA A 178 -10.35 22.17 25.12
C ALA A 178 -11.53 22.41 26.09
N GLN A 179 -12.59 21.61 26.00
CA GLN A 179 -13.70 21.61 26.97
C GLN A 179 -13.35 20.98 28.32
N GLY A 180 -12.13 20.46 28.50
CA GLY A 180 -11.64 19.89 29.76
C GLY A 180 -11.86 18.39 29.92
N ASN A 181 -12.34 17.68 28.90
CA ASN A 181 -12.57 16.23 28.92
C ASN A 181 -11.29 15.41 28.72
N ILE A 182 -10.29 15.63 29.58
CA ILE A 182 -8.94 15.03 29.48
C ILE A 182 -8.83 13.77 30.36
N LYS A 183 -9.93 13.27 30.93
CA LYS A 183 -9.90 12.14 31.89
C LYS A 183 -9.20 10.89 31.30
N ASN A 184 -9.51 10.57 30.05
CA ASN A 184 -8.94 9.41 29.35
C ASN A 184 -7.46 9.61 28.98
N LEU A 185 -7.06 10.85 28.67
CA LEU A 185 -5.68 11.23 28.37
C LEU A 185 -4.80 11.35 29.64
N LYS A 186 -5.36 11.44 30.84
CA LYS A 186 -4.57 11.46 32.08
C LYS A 186 -3.99 10.09 32.44
N MET A 187 -4.56 9.01 31.92
CA MET A 187 -4.10 7.62 32.12
C MET A 187 -3.06 7.16 31.08
N THR A 188 -2.48 8.09 30.32
CA THR A 188 -1.69 7.81 29.10
C THR A 188 -0.54 6.81 29.28
N PHE A 189 0.13 6.77 30.44
CA PHE A 189 1.26 5.87 30.71
C PHE A 189 1.01 4.85 31.84
N SER A 190 -0.26 4.61 32.20
CA SER A 190 -0.60 3.78 33.37
C SER A 190 -0.70 2.27 33.07
N GLY A 191 -0.45 1.84 31.83
CA GLY A 191 -0.48 0.43 31.42
C GLY A 191 0.85 -0.28 31.57
N GLU A 192 0.82 -1.62 31.45
CA GLU A 192 2.01 -2.45 31.40
C GLU A 192 2.91 -2.07 30.20
N ILE A 193 4.21 -2.35 30.33
CA ILE A 193 5.15 -2.10 29.24
C ILE A 193 5.06 -3.29 28.28
N PRO A 194 4.75 -3.06 26.99
CA PRO A 194 4.63 -4.14 26.02
C PRO A 194 5.96 -4.86 25.79
N THR A 195 5.89 -6.14 25.44
CA THR A 195 7.08 -6.91 25.10
C THR A 195 7.67 -6.46 23.76
N VAL A 196 8.91 -6.86 23.48
CA VAL A 196 9.55 -6.54 22.18
C VAL A 196 8.76 -7.15 21.00
N SER A 197 8.12 -8.31 21.20
CA SER A 197 7.25 -8.95 20.18
C SER A 197 6.02 -8.09 19.89
N ASP A 198 5.34 -7.64 20.95
CA ASP A 198 4.14 -6.82 20.82
C ASP A 198 4.46 -5.50 20.13
N ILE A 199 5.60 -4.88 20.46
CA ILE A 199 6.10 -3.69 19.78
C ILE A 199 6.32 -3.98 18.30
N GLY A 200 7.00 -5.07 17.93
CA GLY A 200 7.21 -5.47 16.53
C GLY A 200 5.91 -5.63 15.75
N LYS A 201 4.91 -6.31 16.33
CA LYS A 201 3.57 -6.47 15.75
C LYS A 201 2.82 -5.13 15.64
N ALA A 202 2.94 -4.26 16.63
CA ALA A 202 2.33 -2.93 16.62
C ALA A 202 2.94 -2.06 15.51
N PHE A 203 4.25 -2.18 15.28
CA PHE A 203 4.91 -1.54 14.14
C PHE A 203 4.36 -2.03 12.81
N TYR A 204 4.06 -3.32 12.62
CA TYR A 204 3.41 -3.76 11.39
C TYR A 204 2.04 -3.11 11.17
N GLN A 205 1.22 -3.01 12.22
CA GLN A 205 -0.09 -2.35 12.16
C GLN A 205 0.04 -0.85 11.84
N GLY A 206 0.98 -0.15 12.49
CA GLY A 206 1.23 1.27 12.26
C GLY A 206 1.83 1.55 10.88
N LEU A 207 2.82 0.76 10.45
CA LEU A 207 3.48 0.91 9.15
C LEU A 207 2.58 0.50 7.99
N TRP A 208 1.64 -0.42 8.20
CA TRP A 208 0.55 -0.69 7.26
C TRP A 208 -0.25 0.59 6.99
N ALA A 209 -0.62 1.33 8.05
CA ALA A 209 -1.40 2.56 7.88
C ALA A 209 -0.65 3.67 7.14
N TYR A 210 0.68 3.71 7.26
CA TYR A 210 1.52 4.65 6.52
C TYR A 210 1.99 4.13 5.15
N GLY A 211 1.62 2.91 4.76
CA GLY A 211 2.08 2.28 3.52
C GLY A 211 1.63 3.05 2.27
N GLY A 212 2.49 3.10 1.24
CA GLY A 212 2.16 3.75 -0.03
C GLY A 212 2.94 5.03 -0.34
N TRP A 213 3.92 5.41 0.48
CA TRP A 213 4.83 6.52 0.18
C TRP A 213 5.73 6.31 -1.07
N ASN A 214 5.94 5.05 -1.48
CA ASN A 214 6.66 4.61 -2.68
C ASN A 214 5.81 4.62 -3.96
N THR A 215 4.54 5.01 -3.87
CA THR A 215 3.55 4.93 -4.95
C THR A 215 3.97 5.64 -6.24
N LEU A 216 4.60 6.82 -6.16
CA LEU A 216 5.05 7.54 -7.37
C LEU A 216 6.17 6.84 -8.13
N ASN A 217 6.92 5.96 -7.46
CA ASN A 217 8.04 5.24 -8.06
C ASN A 217 7.61 4.19 -9.10
N TYR A 218 6.35 3.76 -9.08
CA TYR A 218 5.83 2.84 -10.10
C TYR A 218 5.36 3.55 -11.38
N VAL A 219 5.16 4.87 -11.30
CA VAL A 219 4.52 5.67 -12.35
C VAL A 219 5.41 6.83 -12.79
N GLU A 220 6.73 6.70 -12.61
CA GLU A 220 7.71 7.76 -12.86
C GLU A 220 7.71 8.26 -14.29
N ASP A 221 7.46 7.37 -15.26
CA ASP A 221 7.36 7.73 -16.67
C ASP A 221 6.14 8.62 -16.97
N GLU A 222 5.12 8.62 -16.11
CA GLU A 222 3.92 9.46 -16.23
C GLU A 222 4.03 10.77 -15.43
N VAL A 223 5.05 10.91 -14.57
CA VAL A 223 5.30 12.10 -13.75
C VAL A 223 6.01 13.19 -14.56
N LYS A 224 5.48 14.42 -14.50
CA LYS A 224 6.13 15.61 -15.04
C LYS A 224 7.31 15.99 -14.15
N ASN A 225 8.49 16.29 -14.72
CA ASN A 225 9.68 16.72 -13.98
C ASN A 225 10.02 15.83 -12.77
N THR A 226 10.16 14.52 -12.99
CA THR A 226 10.40 13.47 -11.97
C THR A 226 11.47 13.88 -10.94
N SER A 227 12.61 14.39 -11.41
CA SER A 227 13.75 14.84 -10.59
C SER A 227 13.40 15.86 -9.50
N LYS A 228 12.39 16.70 -9.73
CA LYS A 228 11.94 17.72 -8.77
C LYS A 228 10.65 17.30 -8.07
N ASN A 229 9.71 16.71 -8.80
CA ASN A 229 8.37 16.47 -8.29
C ASN A 229 8.29 15.25 -7.37
N VAL A 230 9.02 14.17 -7.62
CA VAL A 230 8.96 12.96 -6.76
C VAL A 230 9.39 13.28 -5.32
N PRO A 231 10.59 13.87 -5.06
CA PRO A 231 10.99 14.24 -3.71
C PRO A 231 10.03 15.24 -3.04
N ARG A 232 9.59 16.26 -3.79
CA ARG A 232 8.69 17.30 -3.25
C ARG A 232 7.31 16.73 -2.88
N CYS A 233 6.79 15.80 -3.66
CA CYS A 233 5.51 15.16 -3.34
C CYS A 233 5.62 14.35 -2.03
N ILE A 234 6.72 13.62 -1.82
CA ILE A 234 6.94 12.83 -0.60
C ILE A 234 7.10 13.75 0.63
N ILE A 235 7.95 14.78 0.53
CA ILE A 235 8.21 15.75 1.62
C ILE A 235 6.96 16.52 2.04
N THR A 236 5.95 16.63 1.17
CA THR A 236 4.70 17.32 1.51
C THR A 236 3.58 16.36 1.92
N ALA A 237 3.37 15.28 1.16
CA ALA A 237 2.32 14.30 1.44
C ALA A 237 2.55 13.56 2.76
N VAL A 238 3.75 13.02 2.99
CA VAL A 238 3.99 12.13 4.13
C VAL A 238 3.88 12.88 5.47
N PRO A 239 4.53 14.05 5.68
CA PRO A 239 4.36 14.80 6.93
C PRO A 239 2.94 15.26 7.19
N LEU A 240 2.19 15.63 6.14
CA LEU A 240 0.79 15.99 6.28
C LEU A 240 -0.05 14.81 6.83
N VAL A 241 0.19 13.60 6.31
CA VAL A 241 -0.47 12.39 6.81
C VAL A 241 -0.07 12.08 8.26
N ILE A 242 1.21 12.23 8.62
CA ILE A 242 1.68 12.05 10.02
C ILE A 242 0.90 12.95 10.97
N VAL A 243 0.74 14.23 10.64
CA VAL A 243 0.00 15.18 11.48
C VAL A 243 -1.46 14.74 11.64
N PHE A 244 -2.15 14.43 10.54
CA PHE A 244 -3.54 13.98 10.62
C PHE A 244 -3.69 12.68 11.40
N TYR A 245 -2.82 11.70 11.20
CA TYR A 245 -2.90 10.42 11.89
C TYR A 245 -2.68 10.56 13.39
N LEU A 246 -1.71 11.37 13.81
CA LEU A 246 -1.50 11.65 15.23
C LEU A 246 -2.71 12.37 15.84
N LEU A 247 -3.25 13.41 15.17
CA LEU A 247 -4.43 14.14 15.65
C LEU A 247 -5.68 13.25 15.73
N VAL A 248 -5.87 12.35 14.77
CA VAL A 248 -6.98 11.39 14.77
C VAL A 248 -6.85 10.39 15.91
N ASN A 249 -5.65 9.84 16.14
CA ASN A 249 -5.43 8.93 17.27
C ASN A 249 -5.62 9.64 18.62
N ILE A 250 -5.14 10.87 18.77
CA ILE A 250 -5.39 11.70 19.95
C ILE A 250 -6.90 11.93 20.13
N SER A 251 -7.63 12.22 19.06
CA SER A 251 -9.10 12.39 19.09
C SER A 251 -9.83 11.13 19.53
N TYR A 252 -9.46 9.97 18.99
CA TYR A 252 -10.02 8.68 19.41
C TYR A 252 -9.75 8.41 20.90
N MET A 253 -8.51 8.59 21.35
CA MET A 253 -8.12 8.34 22.75
C MET A 253 -8.66 9.38 23.74
N ALA A 254 -9.00 10.59 23.28
CA ALA A 254 -9.66 11.60 24.10
C ALA A 254 -11.12 11.22 24.39
N VAL A 255 -11.82 10.71 23.39
CA VAL A 255 -13.27 10.42 23.45
C VAL A 255 -13.57 9.00 23.94
N LEU A 256 -12.81 8.01 23.47
CA LEU A 256 -13.05 6.59 23.74
C LEU A 256 -12.12 6.08 24.82
N ASN A 257 -12.62 5.17 25.66
CA ASN A 257 -11.76 4.46 26.60
C ASN A 257 -10.98 3.34 25.87
N PRO A 258 -9.77 2.97 26.31
CA PRO A 258 -8.95 1.95 25.64
C PRO A 258 -9.68 0.63 25.35
N LYS A 259 -10.47 0.15 26.32
CA LYS A 259 -11.28 -1.09 26.18
C LYS A 259 -12.35 -0.98 25.09
N GLU A 260 -12.99 0.18 24.97
CA GLU A 260 -14.02 0.41 23.95
C GLU A 260 -13.39 0.40 22.56
N MET A 261 -12.21 1.01 22.42
CA MET A 261 -11.50 1.09 21.16
C MET A 261 -11.08 -0.29 20.63
N ILE A 262 -10.60 -1.19 21.49
CA ILE A 262 -10.22 -2.55 21.08
C ILE A 262 -11.43 -3.46 20.82
N SER A 263 -12.55 -3.24 21.52
CA SER A 263 -13.77 -4.04 21.32
C SER A 263 -14.56 -3.64 20.06
N SER A 264 -14.26 -2.47 19.50
CA SER A 264 -15.00 -1.90 18.39
C SER A 264 -14.44 -2.35 17.04
N ALA A 265 -15.25 -3.06 16.25
CA ALA A 265 -14.91 -3.42 14.87
C ALA A 265 -14.66 -2.19 13.97
N ALA A 266 -15.37 -1.07 14.23
CA ALA A 266 -15.27 0.17 13.47
C ALA A 266 -15.06 1.38 14.40
N VAL A 267 -13.81 1.59 14.83
CA VAL A 267 -13.43 2.63 15.82
C VAL A 267 -13.98 4.02 15.46
N ALA A 268 -13.92 4.40 14.18
CA ALA A 268 -14.38 5.72 13.75
C ALA A 268 -15.91 5.89 13.91
N VAL A 269 -16.69 4.82 13.71
CA VAL A 269 -18.15 4.84 13.88
C VAL A 269 -18.51 4.95 15.36
N THR A 270 -17.83 4.19 16.21
CA THR A 270 -18.00 4.26 17.67
C THR A 270 -17.65 5.64 18.21
N TRP A 271 -16.57 6.24 17.71
CA TRP A 271 -16.22 7.63 17.99
C TRP A 271 -17.31 8.62 17.54
N ALA A 272 -17.84 8.45 16.32
CA ALA A 272 -18.85 9.32 15.74
C ALA A 272 -20.16 9.30 16.54
N ASN A 273 -20.59 8.12 16.98
CA ASN A 273 -21.80 7.96 17.80
C ASN A 273 -21.71 8.70 19.14
N LYS A 274 -20.51 8.81 19.73
CA LYS A 274 -20.30 9.52 21.00
C LYS A 274 -20.10 11.03 20.86
N THR A 275 -19.69 11.52 19.69
CA THR A 275 -19.35 12.94 19.49
C THR A 275 -20.39 13.72 18.69
N ILE A 276 -20.73 13.24 17.50
CA ILE A 276 -21.55 13.96 16.52
C ILE A 276 -22.96 13.41 16.38
N GLY A 277 -23.29 12.34 17.11
CA GLY A 277 -24.65 11.82 17.32
C GLY A 277 -25.46 11.67 16.02
N PRO A 278 -26.43 12.57 15.70
CA PRO A 278 -27.27 12.48 14.50
C PRO A 278 -26.51 12.44 13.16
N PHE A 279 -25.29 12.97 13.13
CA PHE A 279 -24.46 13.00 11.92
C PHE A 279 -23.46 11.83 11.86
N SER A 280 -23.60 10.82 12.72
CA SER A 280 -22.65 9.70 12.78
C SER A 280 -22.55 8.91 11.48
N TRP A 281 -23.61 8.89 10.66
CA TRP A 281 -23.64 8.23 9.35
C TRP A 281 -22.66 8.82 8.31
N ILE A 282 -22.19 10.07 8.51
CA ILE A 282 -21.21 10.71 7.61
C ILE A 282 -19.84 10.02 7.68
N ILE A 283 -19.46 9.51 8.86
CA ILE A 283 -18.17 8.88 9.09
C ILE A 283 -18.03 7.55 8.33
N PRO A 284 -18.91 6.54 8.48
CA PRO A 284 -18.78 5.30 7.71
C PRO A 284 -18.85 5.54 6.20
N LEU A 285 -19.66 6.49 5.73
CA LEU A 285 -19.68 6.90 4.32
C LEU A 285 -18.33 7.48 3.88
N SER A 286 -17.74 8.35 4.67
CA SER A 286 -16.42 8.95 4.39
C SER A 286 -15.30 7.90 4.38
N VAL A 287 -15.36 6.92 5.29
CA VAL A 287 -14.42 5.79 5.33
C VAL A 287 -14.58 4.90 4.10
N ALA A 288 -15.82 4.60 3.68
CA ALA A 288 -16.10 3.85 2.46
C ALA A 288 -15.55 4.57 1.22
N ILE A 289 -15.75 5.89 1.11
CA ILE A 289 -15.16 6.70 0.03
C ILE A 289 -13.62 6.66 0.07
N SER A 290 -13.02 6.77 1.26
CA SER A 290 -11.56 6.74 1.44
C SER A 290 -10.94 5.42 1.00
N THR A 291 -11.53 4.31 1.44
CA THR A 291 -11.09 2.94 1.10
C THR A 291 -11.31 2.64 -0.38
N PHE A 292 -12.44 3.04 -0.96
CA PHE A 292 -12.68 2.96 -2.41
C PHE A 292 -11.60 3.68 -3.22
N GLY A 293 -11.28 4.93 -2.82
CA GLY A 293 -10.21 5.70 -3.44
C GLY A 293 -8.85 5.00 -3.34
N SER A 294 -8.55 4.41 -2.18
CA SER A 294 -7.31 3.66 -1.97
C SER A 294 -7.23 2.41 -2.87
N ILE A 295 -8.29 1.60 -2.96
CA ILE A 295 -8.33 0.43 -3.88
C ILE A 295 -8.11 0.86 -5.32
N ASN A 296 -8.73 1.97 -5.74
CA ASN A 296 -8.54 2.54 -7.07
C ASN A 296 -7.08 2.90 -7.36
N GLY A 297 -6.41 3.56 -6.41
CA GLY A 297 -4.98 3.87 -6.51
C GLY A 297 -4.10 2.61 -6.55
N SER A 298 -4.35 1.66 -5.65
CA SER A 298 -3.60 0.40 -5.56
C SER A 298 -3.75 -0.47 -6.80
N MET A 299 -4.94 -0.53 -7.40
CA MET A 299 -5.20 -1.28 -8.64
C MET A 299 -4.46 -0.65 -9.83
N PHE A 300 -4.42 0.70 -9.88
CA PHE A 300 -3.66 1.41 -10.89
C PHE A 300 -2.15 1.07 -10.82
N LEU A 301 -1.58 1.06 -9.62
CA LEU A 301 -0.18 0.69 -9.40
C LEU A 301 0.13 -0.75 -9.80
N GLN A 302 -0.73 -1.68 -9.39
CA GLN A 302 -0.61 -3.10 -9.74
C GLN A 302 -0.55 -3.33 -11.24
N ALA A 303 -1.46 -2.69 -11.98
CA ALA A 303 -1.50 -2.83 -13.41
C ALA A 303 -0.20 -2.33 -14.06
N ARG A 304 0.43 -1.29 -13.52
CA ARG A 304 1.71 -0.75 -14.01
C ARG A 304 2.91 -1.62 -13.66
N LEU A 305 2.96 -2.16 -12.45
CA LEU A 305 3.99 -3.13 -12.07
C LEU A 305 3.93 -4.36 -12.99
N ASN A 306 2.74 -4.93 -13.17
CA ASN A 306 2.54 -6.11 -14.02
C ASN A 306 2.85 -5.82 -15.49
N TYR A 307 2.47 -4.64 -15.99
CA TYR A 307 2.81 -4.18 -17.33
C TYR A 307 4.33 -4.06 -17.53
N ALA A 308 5.05 -3.41 -16.61
CA ALA A 308 6.50 -3.23 -16.68
C ALA A 308 7.25 -4.57 -16.64
N ALA A 309 6.86 -5.44 -15.71
CA ALA A 309 7.39 -6.78 -15.57
C ALA A 309 7.18 -7.67 -16.81
N SER A 310 6.00 -7.57 -17.42
CA SER A 310 5.68 -8.29 -18.66
C SER A 310 6.51 -7.78 -19.84
N LYS A 311 6.73 -6.46 -19.94
CA LYS A 311 7.57 -5.86 -20.98
C LYS A 311 9.04 -6.32 -20.90
N GLU A 312 9.52 -6.57 -19.69
CA GLU A 312 10.85 -7.12 -19.40
C GLU A 312 10.94 -8.65 -19.64
N GLY A 313 9.82 -9.31 -19.94
CA GLY A 313 9.76 -10.76 -20.17
C GLY A 313 9.72 -11.62 -18.91
N HIS A 314 9.49 -11.00 -17.74
CA HIS A 314 9.41 -11.68 -16.45
C HIS A 314 7.98 -12.17 -16.13
N LEU A 315 6.97 -11.66 -16.84
CA LEU A 315 5.57 -12.08 -16.75
C LEU A 315 5.00 -12.36 -18.15
N PRO A 316 3.88 -13.09 -18.29
CA PRO A 316 3.25 -13.37 -19.58
C PRO A 316 3.01 -12.10 -20.41
N ALA A 317 3.27 -12.18 -21.73
CA ALA A 317 3.21 -11.03 -22.63
C ALA A 317 1.82 -10.35 -22.69
N ILE A 318 0.74 -11.10 -22.43
CA ILE A 318 -0.63 -10.57 -22.39
C ILE A 318 -0.80 -9.42 -21.38
N LEU A 319 -0.05 -9.43 -20.27
CA LEU A 319 -0.17 -8.43 -19.22
C LEU A 319 0.44 -7.06 -19.60
N SER A 320 1.28 -7.01 -20.64
CA SER A 320 1.78 -5.74 -21.20
C SER A 320 0.94 -5.21 -22.37
N MET A 321 -0.18 -5.85 -22.70
CA MET A 321 -1.05 -5.39 -23.80
C MET A 321 -2.03 -4.31 -23.33
N LEU A 322 -2.40 -3.42 -24.26
CA LEU A 322 -3.30 -2.30 -24.01
C LEU A 322 -4.58 -2.45 -24.84
N HIS A 323 -5.72 -2.08 -24.24
CA HIS A 323 -7.00 -2.01 -24.95
C HIS A 323 -6.93 -0.96 -26.07
N VAL A 324 -7.44 -1.30 -27.26
CA VAL A 324 -7.32 -0.46 -28.47
C VAL A 324 -7.99 0.92 -28.28
N ASN A 325 -9.24 0.93 -27.81
CA ASN A 325 -10.02 2.17 -27.63
C ASN A 325 -9.62 3.00 -26.39
N TYR A 326 -9.42 2.34 -25.24
CA TYR A 326 -9.23 3.02 -23.96
C TYR A 326 -7.76 3.25 -23.57
N LEU A 327 -6.81 2.58 -24.24
CA LEU A 327 -5.37 2.62 -23.95
C LEU A 327 -5.03 2.23 -22.49
N THR A 328 -5.84 1.35 -21.91
CA THR A 328 -5.70 0.85 -20.54
C THR A 328 -5.14 -0.58 -20.55
N PRO A 329 -4.35 -0.98 -19.52
CA PRO A 329 -3.80 -2.32 -19.41
C PRO A 329 -4.84 -3.30 -18.83
N ALA A 330 -5.94 -3.50 -19.56
CA ALA A 330 -7.08 -4.28 -19.08
C ALA A 330 -6.72 -5.71 -18.61
N PRO A 331 -5.86 -6.49 -19.29
CA PRO A 331 -5.50 -7.84 -18.82
C PRO A 331 -4.76 -7.83 -17.48
N ALA A 332 -3.90 -6.83 -17.25
CA ALA A 332 -3.19 -6.69 -15.98
C ALA A 332 -4.13 -6.34 -14.83
N ILE A 333 -5.14 -5.48 -15.08
CA ILE A 333 -6.16 -5.12 -14.09
C ILE A 333 -6.99 -6.35 -13.72
N ILE A 334 -7.44 -7.13 -14.71
CA ILE A 334 -8.22 -8.35 -14.46
C ILE A 334 -7.40 -9.37 -13.67
N PHE A 335 -6.14 -9.60 -14.05
CA PHE A 335 -5.25 -10.51 -13.35
C PHE A 335 -5.10 -10.13 -11.86
N SER A 336 -4.81 -8.86 -11.57
CA SER A 336 -4.73 -8.36 -10.19
C SER A 336 -6.06 -8.50 -9.43
N SER A 337 -7.19 -8.21 -10.10
CA SER A 337 -8.51 -8.31 -9.48
C SER A 337 -8.85 -9.75 -9.09
N ILE A 338 -8.54 -10.72 -9.95
CA ILE A 338 -8.75 -12.15 -9.66
C ILE A 338 -7.91 -12.56 -8.44
N LEU A 339 -6.64 -12.17 -8.38
CA LEU A 339 -5.78 -12.47 -7.24
C LEU A 339 -6.32 -11.84 -5.95
N SER A 340 -6.74 -10.58 -5.97
CA SER A 340 -7.34 -9.94 -4.80
C SER A 340 -8.63 -10.63 -4.34
N ILE A 341 -9.46 -11.10 -5.26
CA ILE A 341 -10.66 -11.88 -4.92
C ILE A 341 -10.29 -13.21 -4.24
N ILE A 342 -9.24 -13.89 -4.72
CA ILE A 342 -8.76 -15.13 -4.08
C ILE A 342 -8.34 -14.88 -2.63
N PHE A 343 -7.64 -13.78 -2.34
CA PHE A 343 -7.23 -13.43 -0.98
C PHE A 343 -8.39 -13.02 -0.05
N ILE A 344 -9.60 -12.77 -0.57
CA ILE A 344 -10.80 -12.54 0.25
C ILE A 344 -11.36 -13.86 0.82
N ILE A 345 -11.18 -15.00 0.14
CA ILE A 345 -11.82 -16.27 0.52
C ILE A 345 -11.40 -16.77 1.92
N PRO A 346 -10.10 -16.85 2.26
CA PRO A 346 -9.65 -17.41 3.54
C PRO A 346 -9.73 -16.43 4.73
N SER A 347 -10.25 -15.22 4.54
CA SER A 347 -9.81 -14.02 5.26
C SER A 347 -9.96 -14.01 6.80
N ASN A 348 -8.81 -13.98 7.49
CA ASN A 348 -8.59 -13.23 8.74
C ASN A 348 -7.74 -11.98 8.40
N LEU A 349 -8.31 -10.79 8.62
CA LEU A 349 -7.70 -9.50 8.26
C LEU A 349 -6.35 -9.27 8.93
N THR A 350 -6.25 -9.58 10.22
CA THR A 350 -5.04 -9.34 11.02
C THR A 350 -3.88 -10.17 10.52
N LEU A 351 -4.15 -11.44 10.23
CA LEU A 351 -3.18 -12.40 9.71
C LEU A 351 -2.65 -11.98 8.33
N LEU A 352 -3.54 -11.52 7.45
CA LEU A 352 -3.17 -11.03 6.12
C LEU A 352 -2.29 -9.76 6.20
N MET A 353 -2.58 -8.86 7.14
CA MET A 353 -1.76 -7.66 7.40
C MET A 353 -0.36 -8.03 7.90
N ILE A 354 -0.24 -8.96 8.85
CA ILE A 354 1.06 -9.40 9.40
C ILE A 354 1.95 -9.99 8.29
N TYR A 355 1.42 -10.92 7.48
CA TYR A 355 2.23 -11.55 6.43
C TYR A 355 2.56 -10.60 5.28
N SER A 356 1.62 -9.75 4.88
CA SER A 356 1.90 -8.71 3.88
C SER A 356 2.96 -7.74 4.41
N GLY A 357 2.91 -7.39 5.69
CA GLY A 357 3.90 -6.57 6.38
C GLY A 357 5.30 -7.19 6.32
N PHE A 358 5.42 -8.47 6.69
CA PHE A 358 6.68 -9.22 6.62
C PHE A 358 7.31 -9.17 5.21
N ALA A 359 6.55 -9.53 4.19
CA ALA A 359 7.04 -9.55 2.80
C ALA A 359 7.40 -8.14 2.29
N SER A 360 6.60 -7.13 2.65
CA SER A 360 6.83 -5.74 2.26
C SER A 360 8.13 -5.19 2.87
N TRP A 361 8.37 -5.46 4.15
CA TRP A 361 9.58 -4.98 4.82
C TRP A 361 10.85 -5.65 4.31
N LEU A 362 10.79 -6.91 3.90
CA LEU A 362 11.90 -7.56 3.19
C LEU A 362 12.23 -6.83 1.88
N MET A 363 11.23 -6.43 1.09
CA MET A 363 11.44 -5.66 -0.14
C MET A 363 12.03 -4.27 0.12
N VAL A 364 11.51 -3.57 1.13
CA VAL A 364 12.05 -2.26 1.52
C VAL A 364 13.51 -2.40 1.91
N GLY A 365 13.86 -3.43 2.69
CA GLY A 365 15.25 -3.74 3.07
C GLY A 365 16.14 -3.96 1.86
N LEU A 366 15.76 -4.85 0.95
CA LEU A 366 16.53 -5.14 -0.26
C LEU A 366 16.65 -3.92 -1.19
N THR A 367 15.63 -3.07 -1.25
CA THR A 367 15.66 -1.82 -2.01
C THR A 367 16.62 -0.79 -1.39
N CYS A 368 16.61 -0.65 -0.06
CA CYS A 368 17.56 0.20 0.65
C CYS A 368 18.99 -0.33 0.56
N ILE A 369 19.19 -1.66 0.60
CA ILE A 369 20.49 -2.29 0.32
C ILE A 369 20.93 -1.97 -1.11
N SER A 370 20.03 -2.06 -2.09
CA SER A 370 20.34 -1.67 -3.48
C SER A 370 20.80 -0.20 -3.57
N LEU A 371 20.14 0.73 -2.87
CA LEU A 371 20.58 2.12 -2.78
C LEU A 371 22.02 2.21 -2.24
N ILE A 372 22.32 1.53 -1.13
CA ILE A 372 23.65 1.52 -0.53
C ILE A 372 24.68 0.93 -1.51
N VAL A 373 24.39 -0.20 -2.14
CA VAL A 373 25.28 -0.83 -3.14
C VAL A 373 25.54 0.12 -4.31
N LEU A 374 24.51 0.77 -4.85
CA LEU A 374 24.65 1.72 -5.95
C LEU A 374 25.47 2.96 -5.57
N ARG A 375 25.46 3.38 -4.29
CA ARG A 375 26.32 4.46 -3.79
C ARG A 375 27.80 4.13 -3.90
N PHE A 376 28.17 2.88 -3.61
CA PHE A 376 29.57 2.44 -3.64
C PHE A 376 30.01 1.96 -5.03
N ARG A 377 29.14 1.22 -5.74
CA ARG A 377 29.46 0.63 -7.05
C ARG A 377 29.39 1.63 -8.20
N GLU A 378 28.44 2.57 -8.15
CA GLU A 378 28.22 3.59 -9.18
C GLU A 378 28.28 5.00 -8.56
N PRO A 379 29.45 5.47 -8.07
CA PRO A 379 29.54 6.77 -7.40
C PRO A 379 29.20 7.94 -8.33
N ASN A 380 29.52 7.83 -9.62
CA ASN A 380 29.33 8.86 -10.64
C ASN A 380 27.93 8.89 -11.28
N LEU A 381 27.00 8.04 -10.82
CA LEU A 381 25.62 8.08 -11.29
C LEU A 381 25.01 9.48 -11.05
N HIS A 382 24.31 10.03 -12.04
CA HIS A 382 23.61 11.30 -11.88
C HIS A 382 22.45 11.15 -10.90
N ARG A 383 22.53 11.84 -9.76
CA ARG A 383 21.53 11.80 -8.68
C ARG A 383 20.96 13.19 -8.44
N PRO A 384 19.85 13.56 -9.10
CA PRO A 384 19.23 14.88 -8.95
C PRO A 384 18.81 15.17 -7.51
N TYR A 385 18.36 14.14 -6.79
CA TYR A 385 18.08 14.19 -5.36
C TYR A 385 18.99 13.19 -4.63
N LYS A 386 19.56 13.63 -3.51
CA LYS A 386 20.56 12.89 -2.75
C LYS A 386 20.11 12.81 -1.28
N VAL A 387 19.69 11.63 -0.83
CA VAL A 387 19.30 11.38 0.56
C VAL A 387 20.53 11.27 1.46
N PHE A 388 20.36 11.64 2.73
CA PHE A 388 21.37 11.46 3.76
C PHE A 388 21.63 9.97 3.98
N LEU A 389 22.85 9.50 3.71
CA LEU A 389 23.17 8.07 3.63
C LEU A 389 22.80 7.26 4.90
N PRO A 390 22.97 7.78 6.13
CA PRO A 390 22.51 7.10 7.35
C PRO A 390 21.03 6.71 7.34
N PHE A 391 20.16 7.43 6.62
CA PHE A 391 18.75 7.06 6.48
C PHE A 391 18.57 5.70 5.80
N ALA A 392 19.38 5.38 4.79
CA ALA A 392 19.33 4.08 4.14
C ALA A 392 19.80 2.94 5.06
N PHE A 393 20.77 3.22 5.94
CA PHE A 393 21.21 2.27 6.97
C PHE A 393 20.14 2.06 8.04
N VAL A 394 19.48 3.12 8.51
CA VAL A 394 18.36 3.04 9.45
C VAL A 394 17.22 2.22 8.86
N MET A 395 16.84 2.45 7.60
CA MET A 395 15.78 1.68 6.94
C MET A 395 16.14 0.21 6.77
N THR A 396 17.39 -0.07 6.41
CA THR A 396 17.90 -1.45 6.33
C THR A 396 17.86 -2.14 7.69
N ALA A 397 18.31 -1.47 8.76
CA ALA A 397 18.27 -1.99 10.12
C ALA A 397 16.83 -2.22 10.64
N ALA A 398 15.93 -1.27 10.38
CA ALA A 398 14.52 -1.39 10.72
C ALA A 398 13.86 -2.56 9.98
N SER A 399 14.17 -2.75 8.70
CA SER A 399 13.73 -3.90 7.91
C SER A 399 14.20 -5.22 8.51
N PHE A 400 15.50 -5.35 8.85
CA PHE A 400 16.01 -6.55 9.51
C PHE A 400 15.35 -6.81 10.86
N PHE A 401 15.15 -5.78 11.68
CA PHE A 401 14.46 -5.91 12.96
C PHE A 401 13.02 -6.42 12.76
N LEU A 402 12.26 -5.81 11.86
CA LEU A 402 10.87 -6.20 11.61
C LEU A 402 10.78 -7.60 11.02
N VAL A 403 11.69 -8.02 10.15
CA VAL A 403 11.69 -9.38 9.57
C VAL A 403 12.11 -10.44 10.59
N LEU A 404 13.11 -10.16 11.43
CA LEU A 404 13.69 -11.16 12.34
C LEU A 404 12.96 -11.27 13.68
N SER A 405 12.45 -10.16 14.23
CA SER A 405 11.80 -10.14 15.56
C SER A 405 10.66 -11.16 15.67
N PRO A 406 9.71 -11.24 14.71
CA PRO A 406 8.60 -12.18 14.79
C PRO A 406 9.06 -13.64 14.69
N ILE A 407 10.02 -13.93 13.81
CA ILE A 407 10.57 -15.28 13.62
C ILE A 407 11.24 -15.80 14.90
N ILE A 408 11.97 -14.93 15.60
CA ILE A 408 12.73 -15.31 16.80
C ILE A 408 11.82 -15.44 18.02
N GLN A 409 10.85 -14.53 18.17
CA GLN A 409 10.07 -14.42 19.40
C GLN A 409 8.83 -15.31 19.38
N GLU A 410 8.17 -15.45 18.22
CA GLU A 410 6.97 -16.26 18.04
C GLU A 410 7.08 -17.05 16.73
N PRO A 411 7.90 -18.13 16.71
CA PRO A 411 8.11 -18.95 15.54
C PRO A 411 6.83 -19.71 15.17
N GLU A 412 6.01 -19.06 14.35
CA GLU A 412 4.81 -19.64 13.74
C GLU A 412 5.17 -20.37 12.44
N VAL A 413 4.48 -21.48 12.17
CA VAL A 413 4.67 -22.30 10.96
C VAL A 413 4.37 -21.48 9.70
N GLU A 414 3.57 -20.44 9.85
CA GLU A 414 3.09 -19.59 8.79
C GLU A 414 4.18 -18.72 8.16
N TYR A 415 5.24 -18.37 8.90
CA TYR A 415 6.41 -17.71 8.31
C TYR A 415 7.16 -18.63 7.33
N ILE A 416 7.10 -19.95 7.54
CA ILE A 416 7.64 -20.94 6.60
C ILE A 416 6.84 -20.91 5.30
N TYR A 417 5.51 -20.78 5.37
CA TYR A 417 4.68 -20.59 4.16
C TYR A 417 5.04 -19.31 3.41
N GLY A 418 5.33 -18.22 4.12
CA GLY A 418 5.84 -16.98 3.54
C GLY A 418 7.14 -17.20 2.75
N VAL A 419 8.12 -17.87 3.34
CA VAL A 419 9.40 -18.20 2.66
C VAL A 419 9.18 -19.14 1.49
N LEU A 420 8.34 -20.17 1.63
CA LEU A 420 7.99 -21.08 0.54
C LEU A 420 7.30 -20.35 -0.61
N LEU A 421 6.45 -19.36 -0.33
CA LEU A 421 5.83 -18.52 -1.35
C LEU A 421 6.88 -17.67 -2.07
N MET A 422 7.88 -17.12 -1.37
CA MET A 422 9.00 -16.42 -2.02
C MET A 422 9.80 -17.36 -2.91
N LEU A 423 10.11 -18.57 -2.43
CA LEU A 423 10.83 -19.60 -3.19
C LEU A 423 10.03 -20.14 -4.37
N SER A 424 8.69 -20.13 -4.30
CA SER A 424 7.83 -20.52 -5.43
C SER A 424 8.07 -19.65 -6.66
N GLY A 425 8.60 -18.42 -6.49
CA GLY A 425 9.03 -17.58 -7.60
C GLY A 425 10.13 -18.22 -8.46
N PHE A 426 10.97 -19.09 -7.88
CA PHE A 426 11.96 -19.86 -8.66
C PHE A 426 11.30 -20.88 -9.59
N MET A 427 10.19 -21.48 -9.19
CA MET A 427 9.44 -22.42 -10.04
C MET A 427 8.94 -21.75 -11.32
N PHE A 428 8.69 -20.44 -11.29
CA PHE A 428 8.33 -19.67 -12.47
C PHE A 428 9.57 -19.10 -13.20
N TYR A 429 10.52 -18.54 -12.45
CA TYR A 429 11.71 -17.89 -13.02
C TYR A 429 12.59 -18.87 -13.82
N ILE A 430 12.87 -20.04 -13.27
CA ILE A 430 13.82 -20.98 -13.88
C ILE A 430 13.29 -21.48 -15.25
N PRO A 431 12.06 -22.00 -15.38
CA PRO A 431 11.57 -22.49 -16.67
C PRO A 431 11.30 -21.36 -17.69
N PHE A 432 10.61 -20.29 -17.27
CA PHE A 432 10.08 -19.31 -18.21
C PHE A 432 11.04 -18.17 -18.53
N VAL A 433 11.88 -17.75 -17.57
CA VAL A 433 12.79 -16.62 -17.75
C VAL A 433 14.20 -17.10 -18.07
N HIS A 434 14.73 -18.06 -17.31
CA HIS A 434 16.09 -18.58 -17.52
C HIS A 434 16.16 -19.53 -18.72
N PHE A 435 15.31 -20.57 -18.76
CA PHE A 435 15.27 -21.54 -19.86
C PHE A 435 14.43 -21.10 -21.07
N LYS A 436 13.69 -19.98 -20.97
CA LYS A 436 12.83 -19.43 -22.04
C LYS A 436 11.88 -20.47 -22.65
N LEU A 437 11.34 -21.38 -21.85
CA LEU A 437 10.37 -22.38 -22.29
C LEU A 437 9.13 -21.69 -22.85
N LYS A 438 8.86 -21.91 -24.15
CA LYS A 438 7.65 -21.47 -24.84
C LYS A 438 6.78 -22.67 -25.17
N PHE A 439 5.61 -22.75 -24.57
CA PHE A 439 4.62 -23.75 -24.96
C PHE A 439 3.65 -23.15 -25.99
N ARG A 440 3.39 -23.87 -27.09
CA ARG A 440 2.45 -23.45 -28.15
C ARG A 440 1.02 -23.18 -27.64
N ILE A 441 0.65 -23.76 -26.51
CA ILE A 441 -0.67 -23.53 -25.87
C ILE A 441 -0.78 -22.08 -25.38
N PHE A 442 0.31 -21.48 -24.87
CA PHE A 442 0.30 -20.09 -24.41
C PHE A 442 0.02 -19.12 -25.57
N ASP A 443 0.51 -19.39 -26.77
CA ASP A 443 0.23 -18.55 -27.93
C ASP A 443 -1.26 -18.59 -28.32
N ARG A 444 -1.90 -19.77 -28.26
CA ARG A 444 -3.35 -19.90 -28.50
C ARG A 444 -4.18 -19.16 -27.44
N ILE A 445 -3.83 -19.33 -26.16
CA ILE A 445 -4.53 -18.64 -25.06
C ILE A 445 -4.34 -17.13 -25.19
N THR A 446 -3.12 -16.68 -25.48
CA THR A 446 -2.82 -15.25 -25.68
C THR A 446 -3.62 -14.68 -26.83
N CYS A 447 -3.69 -15.38 -27.97
CA CYS A 447 -4.48 -14.98 -29.13
C CYS A 447 -5.98 -14.92 -28.82
N PHE A 448 -6.51 -15.91 -28.10
CA PHE A 448 -7.91 -15.93 -27.67
C PHE A 448 -8.23 -14.74 -26.76
N ILE A 449 -7.40 -14.46 -25.75
CA ILE A 449 -7.60 -13.34 -24.83
C ILE A 449 -7.43 -12.00 -25.56
N GLN A 450 -6.50 -11.90 -26.51
CA GLN A 450 -6.31 -10.72 -27.35
C GLN A 450 -7.59 -10.36 -28.12
N LEU A 451 -8.22 -11.36 -28.75
CA LEU A 451 -9.47 -11.18 -29.50
C LEU A 451 -10.64 -10.88 -28.55
N LEU A 452 -10.73 -11.61 -27.43
CA LEU A 452 -11.81 -11.43 -26.45
C LEU A 452 -11.81 -10.02 -25.82
N MET A 453 -10.62 -9.46 -25.58
CA MET A 453 -10.46 -8.19 -24.87
C MET A 453 -10.13 -6.99 -25.77
N GLU A 454 -10.04 -7.20 -27.10
CA GLU A 454 -9.59 -6.18 -28.05
C GLU A 454 -8.30 -5.46 -27.60
N VAL A 455 -7.28 -6.25 -27.23
CA VAL A 455 -5.99 -5.73 -26.74
C VAL A 455 -4.88 -5.94 -27.76
N SER A 456 -4.00 -4.94 -27.86
CA SER A 456 -2.82 -4.95 -28.74
C SER A 456 -1.54 -4.75 -27.95
N PRO A 457 -0.42 -5.35 -28.38
CA PRO A 457 0.90 -4.98 -27.89
C PRO A 457 1.17 -3.48 -28.09
N PRO A 458 1.87 -2.81 -27.16
CA PRO A 458 2.31 -1.44 -27.36
C PRO A 458 3.32 -1.40 -28.52
N ALA A 459 3.18 -0.43 -29.43
CA ALA A 459 4.13 -0.29 -30.56
C ALA A 459 5.58 -0.30 -30.04
N SER A 460 6.37 -1.26 -30.51
CA SER A 460 7.77 -1.44 -30.14
C SER A 460 8.58 -0.21 -30.55
N THR A 461 9.49 0.25 -29.68
CA THR A 461 10.70 0.96 -30.10
C THR A 461 11.52 0.00 -30.97
N SER A 462 11.23 -0.01 -32.26
CA SER A 462 12.16 -0.45 -33.28
C SER A 462 13.31 0.57 -33.30
N GLU A 463 14.29 0.41 -32.42
CA GLU A 463 15.66 0.98 -32.49
C GLU A 463 16.39 0.76 -31.14
N SER A 464 16.85 -0.46 -30.88
CA SER A 464 18.03 -0.68 -30.03
C SER A 464 18.80 -1.96 -30.42
N LYS A 465 18.60 -2.43 -31.65
CA LYS A 465 19.42 -3.48 -32.27
C LYS A 465 20.31 -2.83 -33.34
N THR A 466 21.22 -1.97 -32.92
CA THR A 466 22.39 -1.53 -33.69
C THR A 466 23.34 -0.80 -32.74
N HIS A 467 24.18 -1.57 -32.04
CA HIS A 467 25.65 -1.53 -32.14
C HIS A 467 26.27 -2.38 -31.03
#